data_AF-A0A3B6VE36-F1
#
_entry.id   AF-A0A3B6VE36-F1
#
_cell.length_a   1.000
_cell.length_b   1.000
_cell.length_c   1.000
_cell.angle_alpha   90.00
_cell.angle_beta   90.00
_cell.angle_gamma   90.00
#
_symmetry.space_group_name_H-M   'P 1'
#
loop_
_entity.id
_entity.type
_entity.pdbx_description
1 polymer ?
#
loop_
_entity_poly.entity_id
_entity_poly.type
_entity_poly.pdbx_seq_one_letter_code
_entity_poly.pdbx_strand_id
1 'polypeptide(L)'
;MNDLIEKYEILTVKELKSIKDQLVAHNIPLFRLDKEKKLIAFPTEQLGLIIDNEKYSNLKIYIPKNFSMFIEEFRSITQTNNSDNTSEESTPYVFRTPKESEKEMGKRISEISKMTYKEKVNTIKSYDEKLKEITVDKETGINKNTAQQIVNVGNDVGLIAKVTMFESIQKIKGEEITQEQAKEENQEITETTTNLVTTIVDMLASNTETQKVFDELRNYSDGGVMSHSNRVFISYVNFMVFYNNLINRRHLVHKIRTSYTNKYKKFYEQVEAIFNKDGVHKNLATVEDCIDKGIKIIEEREMNLYSVGALLHDIGKVKDLDYFEGANGRDYERIKKHLFNSYALVSQTSEYPLEVILTVALHHEYYGLGYGPYEHLHALKLKKYPNFQIQRIMTYDAKAIDECEAFAYFPAKMLEIIDVYDALIDPARKYRGGKTFTPEEALNIMREDFIEKHVKLDPILYDVFVEFLSNSIEQDLMSCKLI
;
A
#
# COMPACT_ATOMS: atom_id res chain seq x y z
N MET A 1 0.47 9.07 34.59
CA MET A 1 1.77 8.35 34.56
C MET A 1 1.57 6.91 34.08
N ASN A 2 0.49 6.22 34.48
CA ASN A 2 0.11 4.89 33.94
C ASN A 2 -0.18 4.87 32.43
N ASP A 3 -0.94 5.84 31.91
CA ASP A 3 -1.28 5.96 30.47
C ASP A 3 -0.04 6.10 29.54
N LEU A 4 1.05 6.68 30.05
CA LEU A 4 2.30 6.84 29.28
C LEU A 4 3.08 5.53 29.15
N ILE A 5 3.06 4.68 30.19
CA ILE A 5 3.76 3.38 30.21
C ILE A 5 2.97 2.36 29.38
N GLU A 6 1.66 2.55 29.23
CA GLU A 6 0.84 1.74 28.35
C GLU A 6 1.13 2.00 26.87
N LYS A 7 1.37 3.26 26.48
CA LYS A 7 1.55 3.66 25.07
C LYS A 7 3.00 3.77 24.60
N TYR A 8 3.95 3.97 25.50
CA TYR A 8 5.35 4.24 25.16
C TYR A 8 6.32 3.33 25.92
N GLU A 9 7.36 2.89 25.23
CA GLU A 9 8.59 2.40 25.85
C GLU A 9 9.44 3.59 26.32
N ILE A 10 10.02 3.49 27.51
CA ILE A 10 10.78 4.56 28.14
C ILE A 10 12.25 4.17 28.18
N LEU A 11 13.08 4.93 27.48
CA LEU A 11 14.52 4.71 27.41
C LEU A 11 15.29 5.82 28.12
N THR A 12 16.36 5.43 28.81
CA THR A 12 17.35 6.37 29.36
C THR A 12 18.33 6.81 28.29
N VAL A 13 18.95 7.98 28.48
CA VAL A 13 20.04 8.45 27.59
C VAL A 13 21.18 7.45 27.48
N LYS A 14 21.44 6.66 28.54
CA LYS A 14 22.47 5.61 28.52
C LYS A 14 22.11 4.47 27.57
N GLU A 15 20.86 4.02 27.58
CA GLU A 15 20.38 2.96 26.67
C GLU A 15 20.34 3.43 25.22
N LEU A 16 20.07 4.72 24.99
CA LEU A 16 20.05 5.29 23.65
C LEU A 16 21.44 5.44 23.03
N LYS A 17 22.50 5.61 23.84
CA LYS A 17 23.88 5.77 23.32
C LYS A 17 24.31 4.60 22.43
N SER A 18 23.97 3.38 22.81
CA SER A 18 24.38 2.18 22.07
C SER A 18 23.61 2.00 20.76
N ILE A 19 22.44 2.61 20.61
CA ILE A 19 21.55 2.41 19.45
C ILE A 19 21.25 3.73 18.71
N LYS A 20 21.99 4.80 19.02
CA LYS A 20 21.77 6.16 18.51
C LYS A 20 21.77 6.19 16.99
N ASP A 21 22.78 5.59 16.38
CA ASP A 21 22.97 5.65 14.93
C ASP A 21 21.84 4.89 14.22
N GLN A 22 21.36 3.79 14.78
CA GLN A 22 20.21 3.03 14.27
C GLN A 22 18.90 3.82 14.43
N LEU A 23 18.68 4.45 15.58
CA LEU A 23 17.51 5.30 15.81
C LEU A 23 17.44 6.47 14.81
N VAL A 24 18.59 7.10 14.54
CA VAL A 24 18.70 8.20 13.56
C VAL A 24 18.51 7.67 12.14
N ALA A 25 19.21 6.60 11.77
CA ALA A 25 19.21 6.11 10.40
C ALA A 25 17.86 5.52 9.96
N HIS A 26 17.05 5.07 10.93
CA HIS A 26 15.70 4.56 10.70
C HIS A 26 14.60 5.51 11.13
N ASN A 27 15.00 6.72 11.53
CA ASN A 27 14.08 7.81 11.85
C ASN A 27 12.97 7.37 12.84
N ILE A 28 13.35 6.62 13.88
CA ILE A 28 12.41 6.13 14.89
C ILE A 28 11.79 7.32 15.64
N PRO A 29 10.45 7.45 15.76
CA PRO A 29 9.84 8.58 16.43
C PRO A 29 10.29 8.73 17.89
N LEU A 30 10.83 9.89 18.25
CA LEU A 30 11.34 10.18 19.60
C LEU A 30 10.55 11.31 20.25
N PHE A 31 10.22 11.10 21.52
CA PHE A 31 9.49 12.07 22.30
C PHE A 31 10.15 12.32 23.65
N ARG A 32 9.93 13.51 24.19
CA ARG A 32 10.31 13.88 25.56
C ARG A 32 9.15 14.59 26.24
N LEU A 33 9.20 14.66 27.57
CA LEU A 33 8.31 15.54 28.31
C LEU A 33 8.86 16.96 28.37
N ASP A 34 7.98 17.95 28.27
CA ASP A 34 8.29 19.34 28.58
C ASP A 34 8.10 19.65 30.07
N LYS A 35 8.24 20.95 30.43
CA LYS A 35 8.07 21.41 31.81
C LYS A 35 6.64 21.22 32.35
N GLU A 36 5.65 21.16 31.45
CA GLU A 36 4.23 20.94 31.77
C GLU A 36 3.84 19.46 31.73
N LYS A 37 4.81 18.55 31.54
CA LYS A 37 4.61 17.10 31.37
C LYS A 37 3.80 16.74 30.12
N LYS A 38 3.83 17.57 29.08
CA LYS A 38 3.30 17.25 27.75
C LYS A 38 4.35 16.54 26.90
N LEU A 39 3.90 15.60 26.09
CA LEU A 39 4.72 14.89 25.12
C LEU A 39 5.06 15.82 23.95
N ILE A 40 6.36 16.00 23.69
CA ILE A 40 6.87 16.78 22.57
C ILE A 40 7.74 15.87 21.71
N ALA A 41 7.36 15.73 20.45
CA ALA A 41 8.18 15.07 19.43
C ALA A 41 9.40 15.93 19.10
N PHE A 42 10.54 15.29 18.84
CA PHE A 42 11.71 15.97 18.31
C PHE A 42 12.37 15.14 17.20
N PRO A 43 13.03 15.79 16.22
CA PRO A 43 13.66 15.10 15.11
C PRO A 43 14.77 14.17 15.59
N THR A 44 14.87 12.99 15.00
CA THR A 44 15.88 11.98 15.39
C THR A 44 17.30 12.50 15.19
N GLU A 45 17.52 13.37 14.22
CA GLU A 45 18.82 13.98 13.94
C GLU A 45 19.31 14.87 15.10
N GLN A 46 18.39 15.36 15.94
CA GLN A 46 18.72 16.15 17.14
C GLN A 46 19.06 15.26 18.34
N LEU A 47 18.91 13.94 18.23
CA LEU A 47 19.19 13.00 19.31
C LEU A 47 20.64 13.12 19.81
N GLY A 48 21.60 13.40 18.92
CA GLY A 48 22.99 13.66 19.31
C GLY A 48 23.15 14.83 20.28
N LEU A 49 22.37 15.91 20.10
CA LEU A 49 22.41 17.07 20.99
C LEU A 49 21.96 16.75 22.42
N ILE A 50 21.13 15.73 22.58
CA ILE A 50 20.63 15.24 23.87
C ILE A 50 21.60 14.22 24.46
N ILE A 51 22.02 13.24 23.65
CA ILE A 51 22.84 12.11 24.10
C ILE A 51 24.27 12.53 24.45
N ASP A 52 24.83 13.47 23.70
CA ASP A 52 26.22 13.87 23.83
C ASP A 52 26.42 14.99 24.88
N ASN A 53 25.33 15.43 25.53
CA ASN A 53 25.34 16.50 26.52
C ASN A 53 24.96 15.98 27.92
N GLU A 54 25.92 16.01 28.85
CA GLU A 54 25.75 15.49 30.22
C GLU A 54 24.59 16.12 30.99
N LYS A 55 24.20 17.35 30.64
CA LYS A 55 23.04 18.05 31.23
C LYS A 55 21.74 17.26 31.08
N TYR A 56 21.63 16.44 30.04
CA TYR A 56 20.43 15.65 29.75
C TYR A 56 20.57 14.17 30.12
N SER A 57 21.61 13.76 30.83
CA SER A 57 21.87 12.36 31.21
C SER A 57 20.69 11.65 31.91
N ASN A 58 19.88 12.40 32.65
CA ASN A 58 18.71 11.89 33.38
C ASN A 58 17.39 12.06 32.61
N LEU A 59 17.43 12.58 31.37
CA LEU A 59 16.24 12.73 30.55
C LEU A 59 15.70 11.35 30.14
N LYS A 60 14.38 11.20 30.21
CA LYS A 60 13.68 10.03 29.67
C LYS A 60 13.18 10.36 28.29
N ILE A 61 13.48 9.47 27.34
CA ILE A 61 12.95 9.52 25.99
C ILE A 61 11.88 8.45 25.87
N TYR A 62 10.81 8.80 25.17
CA TYR A 62 9.63 7.98 25.00
C TYR A 62 9.58 7.59 23.53
N ILE A 63 9.45 6.29 23.27
CA ILE A 63 9.31 5.71 21.94
C ILE A 63 7.96 4.99 21.92
N PRO A 64 7.10 5.19 20.89
CA PRO A 64 5.80 4.52 20.86
C PRO A 64 5.99 3.00 20.86
N LYS A 65 5.17 2.25 21.60
CA LYS A 65 5.38 0.80 21.82
C LYS A 65 5.37 -0.04 20.54
N ASN A 66 4.70 0.39 19.48
CA ASN A 66 4.77 -0.30 18.19
C ASN A 66 6.19 -0.28 17.58
N PHE A 67 7.11 0.53 18.13
CA PHE A 67 8.53 0.55 17.78
C PHE A 67 9.44 -0.15 18.80
N SER A 68 8.91 -0.77 19.87
CA SER A 68 9.75 -1.38 20.92
C SER A 68 10.58 -2.56 20.41
N MET A 69 10.04 -3.31 19.45
CA MET A 69 10.74 -4.42 18.79
C MET A 69 12.05 -3.97 18.14
N PHE A 70 12.08 -2.76 17.55
CA PHE A 70 13.31 -2.22 16.97
C PHE A 70 14.38 -1.95 18.02
N ILE A 71 13.99 -1.56 19.23
CA ILE A 71 14.93 -1.29 20.32
C ILE A 71 15.65 -2.57 20.73
N GLU A 72 14.89 -3.67 20.84
CA GLU A 72 15.45 -4.99 21.12
C GLU A 72 16.36 -5.47 19.98
N GLU A 73 15.97 -5.25 18.74
CA GLU A 73 16.76 -5.65 17.56
C GLU A 73 18.02 -4.79 17.37
N PHE A 74 17.98 -3.48 17.66
CA PHE A 74 19.18 -2.64 17.60
C PHE A 74 20.19 -3.03 18.68
N ARG A 75 19.69 -3.42 19.85
CA ARG A 75 20.49 -3.98 20.94
C ARG A 75 21.10 -5.32 20.55
N SER A 76 20.37 -6.18 19.83
CA SER A 76 20.91 -7.46 19.38
C SER A 76 21.98 -7.28 18.29
N ILE A 77 21.76 -6.41 17.30
CA ILE A 77 22.72 -6.08 16.22
C ILE A 77 24.03 -5.52 16.78
N THR A 78 23.97 -4.67 17.81
CA THR A 78 25.17 -4.15 18.47
C THR A 78 25.92 -5.21 19.29
N GLN A 79 25.25 -6.29 19.70
CA GLN A 79 25.87 -7.43 20.36
C GLN A 79 26.48 -8.42 19.34
N THR A 80 25.83 -8.68 18.21
CA THR A 80 26.36 -9.58 17.16
C THR A 80 27.56 -9.01 16.41
N ASN A 81 27.66 -7.68 16.26
CA ASN A 81 28.86 -7.06 15.68
C ASN A 81 30.15 -7.24 16.53
N ASN A 82 30.05 -7.83 17.74
CA ASN A 82 31.19 -8.22 18.57
C ASN A 82 31.48 -9.74 18.54
N SER A 83 30.71 -10.53 17.79
CA SER A 83 30.91 -11.97 17.64
C SER A 83 30.86 -12.36 16.16
N ASP A 84 32.03 -12.59 15.56
CA ASP A 84 32.14 -13.30 14.29
C ASP A 84 31.41 -14.63 14.39
N ASN A 85 30.31 -14.81 13.67
CA ASN A 85 29.86 -16.15 13.33
C ASN A 85 29.11 -16.20 11.99
N THR A 86 29.72 -16.98 11.12
CA THR A 86 29.21 -17.56 9.89
C THR A 86 28.26 -18.72 10.20
N SER A 87 26.98 -18.59 9.86
CA SER A 87 26.11 -19.75 9.62
C SER A 87 25.02 -19.38 8.61
N GLU A 88 24.94 -20.16 7.55
CA GLU A 88 24.20 -19.91 6.29
C GLU A 88 22.77 -20.47 6.28
N GLU A 89 22.16 -20.75 7.44
CA GLU A 89 20.77 -21.24 7.51
C GLU A 89 19.91 -20.26 8.32
N SER A 90 18.90 -19.71 7.63
CA SER A 90 18.09 -18.53 8.00
C SER A 90 18.93 -17.25 8.13
N THR A 91 19.09 -16.51 7.03
CA THR A 91 19.55 -15.13 7.14
C THR A 91 18.55 -14.38 8.01
N PRO A 92 18.94 -13.90 9.21
CA PRO A 92 18.09 -13.03 9.98
C PRO A 92 17.75 -11.81 9.12
N TYR A 93 16.56 -11.25 9.32
CA TYR A 93 16.18 -10.00 8.66
C TYR A 93 17.32 -8.98 8.85
N VAL A 94 17.92 -8.53 7.75
CA VAL A 94 18.99 -7.54 7.80
C VAL A 94 18.34 -6.18 7.80
N PHE A 95 18.35 -5.55 8.98
CA PHE A 95 17.85 -4.19 9.18
C PHE A 95 18.69 -3.20 8.36
N ARG A 96 18.11 -2.72 7.25
CA ARG A 96 18.77 -1.82 6.29
C ARG A 96 18.16 -0.42 6.37
N THR A 97 19.02 0.57 6.47
CA THR A 97 18.62 1.98 6.38
C THR A 97 18.00 2.26 5.00
N PRO A 98 17.14 3.29 4.86
CA PRO A 98 16.57 3.64 3.56
C PRO A 98 17.62 3.83 2.45
N LYS A 99 18.81 4.32 2.80
CA LYS A 99 19.94 4.51 1.86
C LYS A 99 20.59 3.18 1.45
N GLU A 100 20.73 2.23 2.37
CA GLU A 100 21.26 0.90 2.07
C GLU A 100 20.30 0.12 1.20
N SER A 101 19.00 0.22 1.47
CA SER A 101 17.98 -0.40 0.67
C SER A 101 17.84 0.22 -0.72
N GLU A 102 17.99 1.54 -0.86
CA GLU A 102 18.09 2.19 -2.18
C GLU A 102 19.27 1.63 -2.99
N LYS A 103 20.43 1.48 -2.35
CA LYS A 103 21.63 0.91 -2.97
C LYS A 103 21.41 -0.55 -3.38
N GLU A 104 20.76 -1.34 -2.52
CA GLU A 104 20.44 -2.73 -2.84
C GLU A 104 19.43 -2.83 -3.98
N MET A 105 18.36 -2.03 -3.97
CA MET A 105 17.38 -2.01 -5.05
C MET A 105 18.06 -1.65 -6.38
N GLY A 106 18.95 -0.66 -6.38
CA GLY A 106 19.74 -0.30 -7.55
C GLY A 106 20.65 -1.43 -8.05
N LYS A 107 21.27 -2.18 -7.12
CA LYS A 107 22.08 -3.38 -7.45
C LYS A 107 21.18 -4.46 -8.05
N ARG A 108 20.03 -4.72 -7.45
CA ARG A 108 19.09 -5.76 -7.89
C ARG A 108 18.52 -5.46 -9.27
N ILE A 109 18.13 -4.22 -9.54
CA ILE A 109 17.74 -3.78 -10.89
C ILE A 109 18.86 -4.05 -11.89
N SER A 110 20.12 -3.72 -11.54
CA SER A 110 21.25 -3.98 -12.43
C SER A 110 21.51 -5.48 -12.67
N GLU A 111 21.23 -6.35 -11.69
CA GLU A 111 21.29 -7.80 -11.85
C GLU A 111 20.20 -8.28 -12.79
N ILE A 112 18.95 -7.86 -12.57
CA ILE A 112 17.79 -8.22 -13.39
C ILE A 112 17.96 -7.77 -14.84
N SER A 113 18.49 -6.56 -15.08
CA SER A 113 18.77 -6.06 -16.45
C SER A 113 19.85 -6.87 -17.19
N LYS A 114 20.66 -7.67 -16.48
CA LYS A 114 21.65 -8.57 -17.11
C LYS A 114 21.09 -9.97 -17.35
N MET A 115 19.96 -10.31 -16.73
CA MET A 115 19.30 -11.59 -16.94
C MET A 115 18.68 -11.66 -18.33
N THR A 116 18.84 -12.79 -18.99
CA THR A 116 18.07 -13.16 -20.18
C THR A 116 16.59 -13.29 -19.84
N TYR A 117 15.73 -13.17 -20.84
CA TYR A 117 14.28 -13.36 -20.68
C TYR A 117 13.94 -14.71 -20.00
N LYS A 118 14.62 -15.79 -20.43
CA LYS A 118 14.41 -17.13 -19.87
C LYS A 118 14.85 -17.23 -18.40
N GLU A 119 15.93 -16.56 -18.01
CA GLU A 119 16.34 -16.49 -16.60
C GLU A 119 15.32 -15.74 -15.75
N LYS A 120 14.76 -14.64 -16.27
CA LYS A 120 13.68 -13.89 -15.58
C LYS A 120 12.47 -14.79 -15.36
N VAL A 121 11.98 -15.46 -16.40
CA VAL A 121 10.85 -16.42 -16.31
C VAL A 121 11.14 -17.55 -15.32
N ASN A 122 12.30 -18.21 -15.42
CA ASN A 122 12.65 -19.33 -14.54
C ASN A 122 12.78 -18.90 -13.08
N THR A 123 13.21 -17.66 -12.82
CA THR A 123 13.27 -17.10 -11.47
C THR A 123 11.88 -16.98 -10.86
N ILE A 124 10.91 -16.43 -11.61
CA ILE A 124 9.51 -16.34 -11.16
C ILE A 124 8.92 -17.74 -10.89
N LYS A 125 9.13 -18.69 -11.81
CA LYS A 125 8.65 -20.08 -11.65
C LYS A 125 9.27 -20.75 -10.42
N SER A 126 10.57 -20.58 -10.19
CA SER A 126 11.23 -21.15 -9.01
C SER A 126 10.71 -20.55 -7.70
N TYR A 127 10.37 -19.26 -7.68
CA TYR A 127 9.72 -18.67 -6.51
C TYR A 127 8.31 -19.22 -6.28
N ASP A 128 7.52 -19.38 -7.35
CA ASP A 128 6.18 -19.95 -7.26
C ASP A 128 6.21 -21.39 -6.71
N GLU A 129 7.11 -22.23 -7.22
CA GLU A 129 7.33 -23.60 -6.73
C GLU A 129 7.72 -23.61 -5.24
N LYS A 130 8.69 -22.78 -4.85
CA LYS A 130 9.12 -22.67 -3.45
C LYS A 130 7.98 -22.25 -2.51
N LEU A 131 7.15 -21.30 -2.92
CA LEU A 131 6.01 -20.87 -2.10
C LEU A 131 4.96 -21.98 -1.97
N LYS A 132 4.70 -22.74 -3.05
CA LYS A 132 3.78 -23.90 -3.04
C LYS A 132 4.24 -25.04 -2.13
N GLU A 133 5.54 -25.19 -1.93
CA GLU A 133 6.10 -26.18 -1.00
C GLU A 133 5.91 -25.80 0.48
N ILE A 134 5.62 -24.54 0.78
CA ILE A 134 5.42 -24.09 2.17
C ILE A 134 4.08 -24.61 2.69
N THR A 135 4.15 -25.50 3.66
CA THR A 135 2.96 -25.91 4.41
C THR A 135 2.68 -24.88 5.50
N VAL A 136 1.56 -24.19 5.39
CA VAL A 136 1.09 -23.25 6.42
C VAL A 136 0.25 -24.00 7.45
N ASP A 137 0.64 -23.91 8.72
CA ASP A 137 -0.08 -24.51 9.83
C ASP A 137 -1.42 -23.78 10.04
N LYS A 138 -2.51 -24.54 10.19
CA LYS A 138 -3.87 -23.97 10.30
C LYS A 138 -4.14 -23.28 11.64
N GLU A 139 -3.41 -23.63 12.71
CA GLU A 139 -3.57 -23.05 14.04
C GLU A 139 -2.71 -21.79 14.19
N THR A 140 -1.46 -21.82 13.72
CA THR A 140 -0.54 -20.68 13.86
C THR A 140 -0.52 -19.73 12.66
N GLY A 141 -1.07 -20.15 11.52
CA GLY A 141 -1.09 -19.37 10.29
C GLY A 141 0.31 -19.11 9.70
N ILE A 142 0.43 -18.04 8.92
CA ILE A 142 1.69 -17.61 8.30
C ILE A 142 2.64 -17.08 9.37
N ASN A 143 3.81 -17.72 9.53
CA ASN A 143 4.86 -17.24 10.43
C ASN A 143 5.74 -16.15 9.78
N LYS A 144 6.59 -15.50 10.59
CA LYS A 144 7.49 -14.41 10.15
C LYS A 144 8.42 -14.80 8.99
N ASN A 145 8.92 -16.05 8.97
CA ASN A 145 9.79 -16.52 7.89
C ASN A 145 9.04 -16.65 6.57
N THR A 146 7.86 -17.26 6.57
CA THR A 146 7.00 -17.37 5.38
C THR A 146 6.56 -15.98 4.91
N ALA A 147 6.16 -15.09 5.82
CA ALA A 147 5.79 -13.73 5.49
C ALA A 147 6.96 -12.97 4.84
N GLN A 148 8.19 -13.12 5.35
CA GLN A 148 9.37 -12.51 4.76
C GLN A 148 9.68 -13.07 3.36
N GLN A 149 9.48 -14.36 3.14
CA GLN A 149 9.64 -14.97 1.82
C GLN A 149 8.62 -14.40 0.83
N ILE A 150 7.34 -14.28 1.22
CA ILE A 150 6.29 -13.64 0.41
C ILE A 150 6.71 -12.20 0.07
N VAL A 151 7.18 -11.42 1.05
CA VAL A 151 7.65 -10.04 0.82
C VAL A 151 8.82 -10.00 -0.18
N ASN A 152 9.84 -10.83 0.02
CA ASN A 152 11.02 -10.84 -0.84
C ASN A 152 10.67 -11.23 -2.29
N VAL A 153 9.84 -12.26 -2.44
CA VAL A 153 9.37 -12.75 -3.74
C VAL A 153 8.51 -11.70 -4.44
N GLY A 154 7.55 -11.07 -3.75
CA GLY A 154 6.71 -10.02 -4.32
C GLY A 154 7.52 -8.82 -4.81
N ASN A 155 8.51 -8.38 -4.01
CA ASN A 155 9.42 -7.30 -4.39
C ASN A 155 10.22 -7.65 -5.66
N ASP A 156 10.79 -8.86 -5.70
CA ASP A 156 11.64 -9.25 -6.82
C ASP A 156 10.85 -9.45 -8.12
N VAL A 157 9.67 -10.07 -8.04
CA VAL A 157 8.79 -10.25 -9.19
C VAL A 157 8.27 -8.91 -9.71
N GLY A 158 7.91 -7.98 -8.81
CA GLY A 158 7.55 -6.61 -9.18
C GLY A 158 8.70 -5.89 -9.91
N LEU A 159 9.95 -6.07 -9.46
CA LEU A 159 11.13 -5.54 -10.14
C LEU A 159 11.38 -6.19 -11.51
N ILE A 160 11.21 -7.51 -11.63
CA ILE A 160 11.34 -8.22 -12.92
C ILE A 160 10.29 -7.70 -13.90
N ALA A 161 9.04 -7.58 -13.48
CA ALA A 161 7.97 -7.02 -14.31
C ALA A 161 8.32 -5.59 -14.74
N LYS A 162 8.75 -4.74 -13.79
CA LYS A 162 9.17 -3.36 -14.08
C LYS A 162 10.26 -3.29 -15.12
N VAL A 163 11.39 -3.97 -14.89
CA VAL A 163 12.55 -3.94 -15.80
C VAL A 163 12.15 -4.41 -17.20
N THR A 164 11.42 -5.52 -17.30
CA THR A 164 10.95 -6.08 -18.58
C THR A 164 10.03 -5.11 -19.33
N MET A 165 9.00 -4.56 -18.68
CA MET A 165 8.08 -3.62 -19.32
C MET A 165 8.80 -2.33 -19.75
N PHE A 166 9.76 -1.86 -18.95
CA PHE A 166 10.58 -0.70 -19.32
C PHE A 166 11.50 -0.99 -20.51
N GLU A 167 12.09 -2.18 -20.61
CA GLU A 167 12.87 -2.58 -21.79
C GLU A 167 11.99 -2.58 -23.05
N SER A 168 10.79 -3.18 -22.97
CA SER A 168 9.84 -3.22 -24.09
C SER A 168 9.37 -1.82 -24.50
N ILE A 169 9.05 -0.92 -23.55
CA ILE A 169 8.60 0.44 -23.92
C ILE A 169 9.71 1.25 -24.59
N GLN A 170 10.99 1.00 -24.28
CA GLN A 170 12.10 1.64 -25.00
C GLN A 170 12.21 1.12 -26.42
N LYS A 171 12.10 -0.20 -26.63
CA LYS A 171 12.10 -0.80 -27.97
C LYS A 171 10.94 -0.29 -28.84
N ILE A 172 9.74 -0.14 -28.27
CA ILE A 172 8.59 0.46 -28.97
C ILE A 172 8.90 1.90 -29.40
N LYS A 173 9.44 2.72 -28.49
CA LYS A 173 9.82 4.11 -28.80
C LYS A 173 10.96 4.22 -29.81
N GLY A 174 11.84 3.22 -29.86
CA GLY A 174 12.91 3.09 -30.85
C GLY A 174 12.46 2.50 -32.18
N GLU A 175 11.16 2.20 -32.35
CA GLU A 175 10.58 1.55 -33.53
C GLU A 175 11.20 0.16 -33.82
N GLU A 176 11.78 -0.49 -32.81
CA GLU A 176 12.40 -1.82 -32.93
C GLU A 176 11.35 -2.95 -32.93
N ILE A 177 10.26 -2.77 -32.17
CA ILE A 177 9.14 -3.70 -32.07
C ILE A 177 7.81 -2.93 -32.02
N THR A 178 6.71 -3.56 -32.42
CA THR A 178 5.35 -3.01 -32.23
C THR A 178 4.82 -3.27 -30.82
N GLN A 179 3.67 -2.65 -30.49
CA GLN A 179 2.95 -2.92 -29.24
C GLN A 179 2.53 -4.39 -29.13
N GLU A 180 2.01 -4.96 -30.21
CA GLU A 180 1.57 -6.36 -30.27
C GLU A 180 2.75 -7.32 -30.05
N GLN A 181 3.89 -7.04 -30.69
CA GLN A 181 5.10 -7.82 -30.49
C GLN A 181 5.62 -7.74 -29.05
N ALA A 182 5.55 -6.57 -28.41
CA ALA A 182 5.93 -6.43 -27.00
C ALA A 182 5.04 -7.25 -26.06
N LYS A 183 3.73 -7.31 -26.35
CA LYS A 183 2.78 -8.13 -25.59
C LYS A 183 3.05 -9.63 -25.75
N GLU A 184 3.29 -10.07 -26.99
CA GLU A 184 3.68 -11.45 -27.29
C GLU A 184 5.00 -11.81 -26.61
N GLU A 185 6.03 -10.96 -26.71
CA GLU A 185 7.34 -11.16 -26.07
C GLU A 185 7.22 -11.29 -24.54
N ASN A 186 6.30 -10.57 -23.90
CA ASN A 186 6.14 -10.55 -22.44
C ASN A 186 5.07 -11.49 -21.90
N GLN A 187 4.42 -12.29 -22.75
CA GLN A 187 3.30 -13.14 -22.36
C GLN A 187 3.67 -14.10 -21.22
N GLU A 188 4.79 -14.82 -21.34
CA GLU A 188 5.20 -15.81 -20.33
C GLU A 188 5.54 -15.17 -18.98
N ILE A 189 6.16 -13.97 -18.97
CA ILE A 189 6.38 -13.21 -17.72
C ILE A 189 5.04 -12.77 -17.11
N THR A 190 4.08 -12.33 -17.93
CA THR A 190 2.72 -11.94 -17.50
C THR A 190 2.00 -13.13 -16.84
N GLU A 191 2.02 -14.29 -17.49
CA GLU A 191 1.38 -15.52 -16.99
C GLU A 191 2.04 -16.02 -15.71
N THR A 192 3.37 -16.09 -15.67
CA THR A 192 4.11 -16.56 -14.48
C THR A 192 3.97 -15.61 -13.29
N THR A 193 3.93 -14.29 -13.53
CA THR A 193 3.62 -13.30 -12.50
C THR A 193 2.21 -13.50 -11.94
N THR A 194 1.22 -13.70 -12.81
CA THR A 194 -0.17 -13.96 -12.41
C THR A 194 -0.30 -15.22 -11.56
N ASN A 195 0.39 -16.29 -11.96
CA ASN A 195 0.37 -17.57 -11.21
C ASN A 195 0.97 -17.41 -9.82
N LEU A 196 2.11 -16.71 -9.72
CA LEU A 196 2.76 -16.45 -8.44
C LEU A 196 1.91 -15.56 -7.53
N VAL A 197 1.27 -14.52 -8.09
CA VAL A 197 0.32 -13.68 -7.33
C VAL A 197 -0.85 -14.53 -6.84
N THR A 198 -1.40 -15.41 -7.67
CA THR A 198 -2.47 -16.34 -7.28
C THR A 198 -2.02 -17.23 -6.11
N THR A 199 -0.83 -17.81 -6.17
CA THR A 199 -0.27 -18.60 -5.07
C THR A 199 -0.20 -17.78 -3.77
N ILE A 200 0.28 -16.53 -3.83
CA ILE A 200 0.33 -15.65 -2.65
C ILE A 200 -1.10 -15.35 -2.15
N VAL A 201 -2.05 -15.07 -3.03
CA VAL A 201 -3.45 -14.81 -2.67
C VAL A 201 -4.04 -16.02 -1.95
N ASP A 202 -3.85 -17.23 -2.46
CA ASP A 202 -4.35 -18.47 -1.84
C ASP A 202 -3.74 -18.71 -0.46
N MET A 203 -2.44 -18.46 -0.32
CA MET A 203 -1.74 -18.52 0.96
C MET A 203 -2.31 -17.51 1.95
N LEU A 204 -2.54 -16.26 1.54
CA LEU A 204 -3.07 -15.22 2.42
C LEU A 204 -4.54 -15.48 2.78
N ALA A 205 -5.39 -15.82 1.79
CA ALA A 205 -6.82 -16.03 1.97
C ALA A 205 -7.16 -17.22 2.88
N SER A 206 -6.28 -18.23 2.90
CA SER A 206 -6.44 -19.41 3.75
C SER A 206 -6.10 -19.16 5.22
N ASN A 207 -5.55 -17.99 5.57
CA ASN A 207 -5.00 -17.70 6.89
C ASN A 207 -5.61 -16.41 7.46
N THR A 208 -6.27 -16.50 8.61
CA THR A 208 -7.08 -15.39 9.15
C THR A 208 -6.32 -14.39 10.02
N GLU A 209 -5.11 -14.73 10.46
CA GLU A 209 -4.26 -13.90 11.35
C GLU A 209 -3.02 -13.31 10.64
N THR A 210 -3.02 -13.29 9.31
CA THR A 210 -1.85 -12.89 8.49
C THR A 210 -1.43 -11.44 8.72
N GLN A 211 -2.40 -10.55 8.92
CA GLN A 211 -2.16 -9.11 8.92
C GLN A 211 -1.15 -8.68 10.00
N LYS A 212 -1.21 -9.24 11.21
CA LYS A 212 -0.29 -8.93 12.31
C LYS A 212 1.17 -9.12 11.92
N VAL A 213 1.48 -10.25 11.29
CA VAL A 213 2.85 -10.59 10.90
C VAL A 213 3.35 -9.64 9.80
N PHE A 214 2.48 -9.20 8.90
CA PHE A 214 2.86 -8.22 7.87
C PHE A 214 2.96 -6.79 8.41
N ASP A 215 2.23 -6.43 9.45
CA ASP A 215 2.39 -5.13 10.13
C ASP A 215 3.74 -5.07 10.87
N GLU A 216 4.15 -6.17 11.51
CA GLU A 216 5.51 -6.32 12.04
C GLU A 216 6.57 -6.23 10.93
N LEU A 217 6.26 -6.67 9.71
CA LEU A 217 7.16 -6.49 8.57
C LEU A 217 7.11 -5.09 7.95
N ARG A 218 6.01 -4.35 8.07
CA ARG A 218 5.93 -2.95 7.58
C ARG A 218 6.92 -2.05 8.29
N ASN A 219 7.16 -2.33 9.56
CA ASN A 219 8.17 -1.70 10.40
C ASN A 219 9.58 -1.74 9.76
N TYR A 220 9.83 -2.71 8.88
CA TYR A 220 11.06 -2.89 8.12
C TYR A 220 11.07 -2.22 6.74
N SER A 221 10.12 -1.30 6.50
CA SER A 221 10.04 -0.52 5.25
C SER A 221 11.36 0.17 4.95
N ASP A 222 11.81 0.01 3.71
CA ASP A 222 12.95 0.73 3.16
C ASP A 222 12.59 2.04 2.47
N GLY A 223 11.30 2.36 2.38
CA GLY A 223 10.77 3.51 1.64
C GLY A 223 10.90 3.39 0.11
N GLY A 224 11.27 2.22 -0.42
CA GLY A 224 11.34 1.98 -1.85
C GLY A 224 9.96 1.76 -2.46
N VAL A 225 9.78 2.16 -3.73
CA VAL A 225 8.48 2.02 -4.40
C VAL A 225 8.00 0.58 -4.45
N MET A 226 8.86 -0.39 -4.78
CA MET A 226 8.43 -1.80 -4.86
C MET A 226 8.06 -2.38 -3.51
N SER A 227 8.77 -1.97 -2.45
CA SER A 227 8.43 -2.33 -1.08
C SER A 227 7.06 -1.78 -0.70
N HIS A 228 6.77 -0.52 -1.02
CA HIS A 228 5.44 0.06 -0.85
C HIS A 228 4.38 -0.67 -1.68
N SER A 229 4.61 -0.89 -2.99
CA SER A 229 3.68 -1.62 -3.86
C SER A 229 3.36 -3.01 -3.33
N ASN A 230 4.36 -3.72 -2.80
CA ASN A 230 4.18 -5.05 -2.25
C ASN A 230 3.44 -5.03 -0.89
N ARG A 231 3.71 -4.07 0.00
CA ARG A 231 2.93 -3.90 1.24
C ARG A 231 1.48 -3.56 0.97
N VAL A 232 1.24 -2.69 0.00
CA VAL A 232 -0.11 -2.34 -0.47
C VAL A 232 -0.79 -3.58 -1.04
N PHE A 233 -0.12 -4.34 -1.91
CA PHE A 233 -0.62 -5.61 -2.45
C PHE A 233 -1.02 -6.61 -1.35
N ILE A 234 -0.14 -6.89 -0.38
CA ILE A 234 -0.44 -7.85 0.70
C ILE A 234 -1.62 -7.36 1.55
N SER A 235 -1.63 -6.06 1.91
CA SER A 235 -2.73 -5.45 2.69
C SER A 235 -4.04 -5.47 1.89
N TYR A 236 -3.97 -5.32 0.58
CA TYR A 236 -5.11 -5.36 -0.33
C TYR A 236 -5.74 -6.75 -0.40
N VAL A 237 -4.94 -7.81 -0.49
CA VAL A 237 -5.44 -9.19 -0.40
C VAL A 237 -6.13 -9.43 0.95
N ASN A 238 -5.47 -9.12 2.06
CA ASN A 238 -6.03 -9.32 3.40
C ASN A 238 -7.34 -8.54 3.59
N PHE A 239 -7.42 -7.31 3.05
CA PHE A 239 -8.63 -6.50 3.12
C PHE A 239 -9.77 -7.09 2.30
N MET A 240 -9.52 -7.59 1.07
CA MET A 240 -10.54 -8.27 0.27
C MET A 240 -11.06 -9.55 0.93
N VAL A 241 -10.17 -10.34 1.53
CA VAL A 241 -10.54 -11.55 2.30
C VAL A 241 -11.42 -11.18 3.49
N PHE A 242 -11.04 -10.13 4.23
CA PHE A 242 -11.85 -9.63 5.34
C PHE A 242 -13.22 -9.11 4.89
N TYR A 243 -13.25 -8.30 3.83
CA TYR A 243 -14.48 -7.78 3.22
C TYR A 243 -15.44 -8.92 2.83
N ASN A 244 -14.95 -9.95 2.14
CA ASN A 244 -15.73 -11.14 1.79
C ASN A 244 -16.25 -11.89 3.03
N ASN A 245 -15.41 -12.01 4.08
CA ASN A 245 -15.82 -12.61 5.34
C ASN A 245 -16.92 -11.80 6.05
N LEU A 246 -16.87 -10.47 6.02
CA LEU A 246 -17.92 -9.61 6.58
C LEU A 246 -19.26 -9.77 5.85
N ILE A 247 -19.23 -9.92 4.53
CA ILE A 247 -20.44 -10.21 3.73
C ILE A 247 -21.03 -11.56 4.14
N ASN A 248 -20.21 -12.59 4.17
CA ASN A 248 -20.65 -13.96 4.43
C ASN A 248 -21.11 -14.21 5.87
N ARG A 249 -20.39 -13.67 6.86
CA ARG A 249 -20.53 -14.06 8.28
C ARG A 249 -21.13 -12.98 9.17
N ARG A 250 -21.04 -11.69 8.79
CA ARG A 250 -21.38 -10.56 9.68
C ARG A 250 -22.45 -9.62 9.11
N HIS A 251 -23.22 -10.08 8.12
CA HIS A 251 -24.34 -9.33 7.53
C HIS A 251 -23.96 -7.90 7.08
N LEU A 252 -22.74 -7.70 6.56
CA LEU A 252 -22.26 -6.39 6.12
C LEU A 252 -23.26 -5.64 5.24
N VAL A 253 -23.82 -6.35 4.26
CA VAL A 253 -24.81 -5.81 3.32
C VAL A 253 -26.02 -5.23 4.05
N HIS A 254 -26.52 -5.94 5.08
CA HIS A 254 -27.65 -5.47 5.87
C HIS A 254 -27.29 -4.23 6.71
N LYS A 255 -26.11 -4.23 7.35
CA LYS A 255 -25.58 -3.09 8.14
C LYS A 255 -25.44 -1.84 7.26
N ILE A 256 -24.91 -1.99 6.05
CA ILE A 256 -24.79 -0.88 5.09
C ILE A 256 -26.17 -0.39 4.65
N ARG A 257 -27.06 -1.28 4.19
CA ARG A 257 -28.42 -0.90 3.73
C ARG A 257 -29.23 -0.16 4.80
N THR A 258 -29.18 -0.64 6.05
CA THR A 258 -29.92 -0.03 7.17
C THR A 258 -29.38 1.33 7.58
N SER A 259 -28.08 1.57 7.41
CA SER A 259 -27.44 2.85 7.77
C SER A 259 -27.29 3.82 6.59
N TYR A 260 -27.49 3.36 5.35
CA TYR A 260 -27.19 4.10 4.13
C TYR A 260 -27.81 5.51 4.10
N THR A 261 -29.12 5.60 4.27
CA THR A 261 -29.86 6.87 4.17
C THR A 261 -29.33 7.91 5.15
N ASN A 262 -29.02 7.48 6.38
CA ASN A 262 -28.64 8.39 7.46
C ASN A 262 -27.13 8.70 7.47
N LYS A 263 -26.29 7.77 6.98
CA LYS A 263 -24.84 7.85 7.10
C LYS A 263 -24.13 8.16 5.79
N TYR A 264 -24.48 7.47 4.70
CA TYR A 264 -23.70 7.46 3.46
C TYR A 264 -24.31 8.28 2.33
N LYS A 265 -25.64 8.37 2.26
CA LYS A 265 -26.36 9.04 1.16
C LYS A 265 -25.82 10.45 0.85
N LYS A 266 -25.61 11.27 1.88
CA LYS A 266 -25.09 12.64 1.74
C LYS A 266 -23.75 12.74 1.02
N PHE A 267 -22.91 11.70 1.09
CA PHE A 267 -21.60 11.67 0.45
C PHE A 267 -21.74 11.28 -1.02
N TYR A 268 -22.60 10.33 -1.36
CA TYR A 268 -22.87 9.98 -2.75
C TYR A 268 -23.60 11.10 -3.51
N GLU A 269 -24.48 11.87 -2.85
CA GLU A 269 -25.06 13.09 -3.42
C GLU A 269 -23.98 14.15 -3.74
N GLN A 270 -22.94 14.25 -2.91
CA GLN A 270 -21.80 15.12 -3.21
C GLN A 270 -21.00 14.62 -4.42
N VAL A 271 -20.74 13.31 -4.51
CA VAL A 271 -20.05 12.70 -5.66
C VAL A 271 -20.85 12.93 -6.95
N GLU A 272 -22.17 12.73 -6.91
CA GLU A 272 -23.05 12.98 -8.06
C GLU A 272 -22.96 14.44 -8.54
N ALA A 273 -22.97 15.40 -7.61
CA ALA A 273 -22.91 16.82 -7.94
C ALA A 273 -21.62 17.24 -8.66
N ILE A 274 -20.51 16.51 -8.50
CA ILE A 274 -19.24 16.82 -9.19
C ILE A 274 -19.35 16.49 -10.68
N PHE A 275 -20.01 15.38 -11.05
CA PHE A 275 -20.00 14.87 -12.43
C PHE A 275 -21.29 15.09 -13.20
N ASN A 276 -22.40 15.29 -12.51
CA ASN A 276 -23.70 15.36 -13.15
C ASN A 276 -24.51 16.57 -12.66
N LYS A 277 -24.29 17.72 -13.32
CA LYS A 277 -24.93 18.99 -12.97
C LYS A 277 -26.47 18.97 -13.09
N ASP A 278 -27.00 18.07 -13.91
CA ASP A 278 -28.44 17.95 -14.17
C ASP A 278 -29.14 16.97 -13.20
N GLY A 279 -28.40 16.35 -12.27
CA GLY A 279 -28.94 15.40 -11.29
C GLY A 279 -29.62 14.21 -11.96
N VAL A 280 -28.87 13.44 -12.75
CA VAL A 280 -29.43 12.28 -13.48
C VAL A 280 -29.90 11.19 -12.53
N HIS A 281 -29.26 11.03 -11.37
CA HIS A 281 -29.63 10.06 -10.35
C HIS A 281 -30.55 10.74 -9.35
N LYS A 282 -31.76 11.10 -9.79
CA LYS A 282 -32.74 11.88 -8.98
C LYS A 282 -33.17 11.23 -7.68
N ASN A 283 -32.77 9.99 -7.41
CA ASN A 283 -33.10 9.27 -6.19
C ASN A 283 -32.02 8.26 -5.80
N LEU A 284 -30.96 8.72 -5.15
CA LEU A 284 -29.98 7.88 -4.44
C LEU A 284 -30.58 7.39 -3.11
N ALA A 285 -31.65 6.58 -3.16
CA ALA A 285 -32.37 6.13 -1.97
C ALA A 285 -31.69 4.94 -1.29
N THR A 286 -30.98 4.13 -2.07
CA THR A 286 -30.37 2.87 -1.66
C THR A 286 -28.91 2.81 -2.10
N VAL A 287 -28.13 1.92 -1.49
CA VAL A 287 -26.72 1.70 -1.89
C VAL A 287 -26.62 1.16 -3.32
N GLU A 288 -27.61 0.39 -3.76
CA GLU A 288 -27.72 -0.14 -5.12
C GLU A 288 -27.94 0.95 -6.19
N ASP A 289 -28.45 2.12 -5.80
CA ASP A 289 -28.55 3.28 -6.71
C ASP A 289 -27.17 3.91 -6.99
N CYS A 290 -26.18 3.67 -6.12
CA CYS A 290 -24.81 4.21 -6.24
C CYS A 290 -23.82 3.17 -6.78
N ILE A 291 -23.91 1.94 -6.28
CA ILE A 291 -22.97 0.86 -6.56
C ILE A 291 -23.67 -0.18 -7.42
N ASP A 292 -23.19 -0.38 -8.64
CA ASP A 292 -23.71 -1.39 -9.55
C ASP A 292 -23.68 -2.78 -8.90
N LYS A 293 -24.82 -3.47 -8.93
CA LYS A 293 -25.06 -4.75 -8.26
C LYS A 293 -24.93 -4.71 -6.73
N GLY A 294 -24.82 -3.51 -6.14
CA GLY A 294 -24.68 -3.29 -4.71
C GLY A 294 -23.35 -3.82 -4.14
N ILE A 295 -23.35 -4.02 -2.82
CA ILE A 295 -22.24 -4.65 -2.10
C ILE A 295 -22.31 -6.16 -2.32
N LYS A 296 -21.31 -6.73 -3.01
CA LYS A 296 -21.23 -8.16 -3.34
C LYS A 296 -19.88 -8.76 -2.95
N ILE A 297 -19.83 -10.09 -2.89
CA ILE A 297 -18.60 -10.87 -2.76
C ILE A 297 -17.71 -10.59 -3.97
N ILE A 298 -16.42 -10.43 -3.73
CA ILE A 298 -15.37 -10.44 -4.74
C ILE A 298 -15.01 -11.90 -5.02
N GLU A 299 -15.26 -12.37 -6.23
CA GLU A 299 -14.98 -13.76 -6.61
C GLU A 299 -13.47 -14.04 -6.62
N GLU A 300 -13.07 -15.31 -6.51
CA GLU A 300 -11.66 -15.72 -6.48
C GLU A 300 -10.88 -15.20 -7.69
N ARG A 301 -11.45 -15.34 -8.89
CA ARG A 301 -10.86 -14.78 -10.12
C ARG A 301 -10.71 -13.25 -10.05
N GLU A 302 -11.74 -12.55 -9.56
CA GLU A 302 -11.70 -11.09 -9.41
C GLU A 302 -10.59 -10.69 -8.42
N MET A 303 -10.51 -11.39 -7.28
CA MET A 303 -9.49 -11.16 -6.25
C MET A 303 -8.07 -11.33 -6.81
N ASN A 304 -7.80 -12.39 -7.58
CA ASN A 304 -6.51 -12.63 -8.20
C ASN A 304 -6.13 -11.50 -9.17
N LEU A 305 -7.05 -11.09 -10.06
CA LEU A 305 -6.80 -10.00 -11.01
C LEU A 305 -6.57 -8.66 -10.32
N TYR A 306 -7.41 -8.31 -9.32
CA TYR A 306 -7.24 -7.06 -8.59
C TYR A 306 -5.93 -7.03 -7.81
N SER A 307 -5.48 -8.19 -7.32
CA SER A 307 -4.22 -8.32 -6.58
C SER A 307 -2.99 -8.14 -7.48
N VAL A 308 -3.04 -8.64 -8.72
CA VAL A 308 -2.00 -8.33 -9.73
C VAL A 308 -1.97 -6.81 -9.97
N GLY A 309 -3.13 -6.18 -10.11
CA GLY A 309 -3.24 -4.73 -10.26
C GLY A 309 -2.62 -3.97 -9.08
N ALA A 310 -2.87 -4.41 -7.84
CA ALA A 310 -2.30 -3.82 -6.64
C ALA A 310 -0.77 -3.99 -6.55
N LEU A 311 -0.20 -5.12 -6.99
CA LEU A 311 1.25 -5.30 -7.04
C LEU A 311 1.91 -4.33 -8.04
N LEU A 312 1.24 -4.07 -9.16
CA LEU A 312 1.77 -3.28 -10.26
C LEU A 312 1.37 -1.80 -10.23
N HIS A 313 0.55 -1.35 -9.27
CA HIS A 313 -0.10 -0.03 -9.32
C HIS A 313 0.87 1.13 -9.52
N ASP A 314 2.08 0.99 -8.95
CA ASP A 314 3.11 2.01 -8.89
C ASP A 314 4.31 1.74 -9.82
N ILE A 315 4.18 0.77 -10.73
CA ILE A 315 5.26 0.30 -11.61
C ILE A 315 5.87 1.43 -12.47
N GLY A 316 5.08 2.44 -12.81
CA GLY A 316 5.46 3.59 -13.63
C GLY A 316 6.22 4.71 -12.91
N LYS A 317 6.47 4.58 -11.59
CA LYS A 317 7.38 5.50 -10.88
C LYS A 317 8.82 5.27 -11.36
N VAL A 318 9.39 6.25 -12.06
CA VAL A 318 10.81 6.23 -12.49
C VAL A 318 11.73 6.56 -11.32
N LYS A 319 13.00 6.15 -11.39
CA LYS A 319 14.01 6.28 -10.31
C LYS A 319 14.11 7.68 -9.66
N ASP A 320 13.84 8.73 -10.42
CA ASP A 320 13.84 10.11 -9.92
C ASP A 320 12.55 10.50 -9.18
N LEU A 321 11.41 9.84 -9.47
CA LEU A 321 10.13 10.09 -8.80
C LEU A 321 10.10 9.57 -7.36
N ASP A 322 10.92 8.58 -7.03
CA ASP A 322 11.17 8.12 -5.66
C ASP A 322 11.69 9.28 -4.76
N TYR A 323 12.27 10.33 -5.36
CA TYR A 323 12.90 11.47 -4.69
C TYR A 323 12.07 12.76 -4.65
N PHE A 324 11.03 12.91 -5.49
CA PHE A 324 10.22 14.16 -5.55
C PHE A 324 9.24 14.33 -4.40
N GLU A 325 9.25 13.40 -3.46
CA GLU A 325 8.54 13.59 -2.22
C GLU A 325 9.36 14.42 -1.21
N GLY A 326 10.68 14.53 -1.33
CA GLY A 326 11.59 15.28 -0.44
C GLY A 326 11.29 16.78 -0.29
N ALA A 327 11.77 17.39 0.80
CA ALA A 327 11.47 18.77 1.24
C ALA A 327 11.81 19.89 0.22
N ASN A 328 12.60 19.61 -0.82
CA ASN A 328 12.96 20.56 -1.87
C ASN A 328 12.27 20.18 -3.19
N GLY A 329 11.03 20.67 -3.36
CA GLY A 329 10.38 20.78 -4.66
C GLY A 329 9.50 19.59 -5.06
N ARG A 330 8.28 19.50 -4.50
CA ARG A 330 7.21 18.67 -5.05
C ARG A 330 6.83 19.18 -6.45
N ASP A 331 7.24 18.46 -7.48
CA ASP A 331 6.71 18.65 -8.83
C ASP A 331 5.47 17.78 -9.01
N TYR A 332 4.31 18.37 -8.70
CA TYR A 332 3.01 17.71 -8.82
C TYR A 332 2.73 17.21 -10.24
N GLU A 333 3.15 17.93 -11.27
CA GLU A 333 2.95 17.51 -12.66
C GLU A 333 3.83 16.31 -13.01
N ARG A 334 5.02 16.20 -12.42
CA ARG A 334 5.85 15.01 -12.55
C ARG A 334 5.27 13.81 -11.79
N ILE A 335 4.78 14.01 -10.55
CA ILE A 335 4.17 12.95 -9.74
C ILE A 335 2.97 12.35 -10.48
N LYS A 336 2.07 13.18 -11.02
CA LYS A 336 0.89 12.70 -11.76
C LYS A 336 1.22 11.76 -12.93
N LYS A 337 2.40 11.90 -13.54
CA LYS A 337 2.82 11.09 -14.69
C LYS A 337 2.98 9.61 -14.37
N HIS A 338 3.19 9.22 -13.10
CA HIS A 338 3.39 7.79 -12.80
C HIS A 338 2.15 6.95 -13.12
N LEU A 339 0.93 7.49 -13.01
CA LEU A 339 -0.28 6.77 -13.42
C LEU A 339 -0.31 6.53 -14.93
N PHE A 340 -0.03 7.56 -15.72
CA PHE A 340 0.02 7.46 -17.18
C PHE A 340 1.15 6.54 -17.63
N ASN A 341 2.30 6.60 -16.95
CA ASN A 341 3.40 5.67 -17.21
C ASN A 341 3.01 4.23 -16.84
N SER A 342 2.37 4.01 -15.69
CA SER A 342 1.95 2.67 -15.26
C SER A 342 0.91 2.10 -16.23
N TYR A 343 -0.10 2.90 -16.59
CA TYR A 343 -1.07 2.56 -17.62
C TYR A 343 -0.38 2.22 -18.94
N ALA A 344 0.55 3.05 -19.42
CA ALA A 344 1.26 2.80 -20.68
C ALA A 344 2.10 1.52 -20.61
N LEU A 345 2.89 1.31 -19.54
CA LEU A 345 3.68 0.11 -19.35
C LEU A 345 2.80 -1.13 -19.40
N VAL A 346 1.75 -1.17 -18.57
CA VAL A 346 0.90 -2.36 -18.46
C VAL A 346 0.11 -2.57 -19.77
N SER A 347 -0.63 -1.56 -20.25
CA SER A 347 -1.51 -1.71 -21.42
C SER A 347 -0.78 -1.91 -22.76
N GLN A 348 0.45 -1.40 -22.89
CA GLN A 348 1.21 -1.48 -24.14
C GLN A 348 2.19 -2.65 -24.19
N THR A 349 2.63 -3.17 -23.04
CA THR A 349 3.70 -4.19 -23.02
C THR A 349 3.27 -5.52 -22.42
N SER A 350 2.00 -5.71 -22.08
CA SER A 350 1.50 -6.98 -21.53
C SER A 350 0.08 -7.32 -22.00
N GLU A 351 -0.26 -8.60 -21.84
CA GLU A 351 -1.60 -9.17 -22.09
C GLU A 351 -2.47 -9.20 -20.83
N TYR A 352 -2.19 -8.34 -19.85
CA TYR A 352 -3.06 -8.24 -18.68
C TYR A 352 -4.47 -7.80 -19.07
N PRO A 353 -5.51 -8.37 -18.45
CA PRO A 353 -6.88 -7.99 -18.77
C PRO A 353 -7.21 -6.61 -18.18
N LEU A 354 -8.34 -6.04 -18.63
CA LEU A 354 -8.74 -4.66 -18.33
C LEU A 354 -8.86 -4.41 -16.81
N GLU A 355 -9.28 -5.41 -16.03
CA GLU A 355 -9.38 -5.35 -14.57
C GLU A 355 -8.03 -4.97 -13.92
N VAL A 356 -6.93 -5.58 -14.39
CA VAL A 356 -5.58 -5.29 -13.89
C VAL A 356 -5.18 -3.88 -14.32
N ILE A 357 -5.35 -3.57 -15.61
CA ILE A 357 -4.96 -2.28 -16.21
C ILE A 357 -5.66 -1.11 -15.50
N LEU A 358 -6.97 -1.23 -15.25
CA LEU A 358 -7.75 -0.17 -14.61
C LEU A 358 -7.46 -0.06 -13.11
N THR A 359 -7.19 -1.17 -12.42
CA THR A 359 -6.74 -1.13 -11.02
C THR A 359 -5.43 -0.34 -10.91
N VAL A 360 -4.48 -0.57 -11.81
CA VAL A 360 -3.22 0.18 -11.89
C VAL A 360 -3.46 1.65 -12.22
N ALA A 361 -4.32 1.95 -13.19
CA ALA A 361 -4.43 3.30 -13.74
C ALA A 361 -5.29 4.26 -12.92
N LEU A 362 -6.22 3.74 -12.10
CA LEU A 362 -7.29 4.54 -11.48
C LEU A 362 -7.13 4.75 -9.96
N HIS A 363 -6.06 4.25 -9.34
CA HIS A 363 -5.88 4.27 -7.86
C HIS A 363 -5.62 5.65 -7.25
N HIS A 364 -5.74 6.72 -8.04
CA HIS A 364 -5.60 8.12 -7.61
C HIS A 364 -6.70 9.01 -8.22
N GLU A 365 -7.78 8.42 -8.76
CA GLU A 365 -8.87 9.18 -9.38
C GLU A 365 -9.70 9.94 -8.33
N TYR A 366 -9.87 9.40 -7.12
CA TYR A 366 -10.51 10.05 -5.97
C TYR A 366 -11.86 10.71 -6.27
N TYR A 367 -12.76 9.98 -6.96
CA TYR A 367 -14.03 10.52 -7.43
C TYR A 367 -13.83 11.81 -8.22
N GLY A 368 -12.78 11.85 -9.05
CA GLY A 368 -12.46 12.96 -9.95
C GLY A 368 -11.90 14.21 -9.27
N LEU A 369 -11.61 14.13 -7.97
CA LEU A 369 -10.85 15.12 -7.23
C LEU A 369 -9.35 14.81 -7.20
N GLY A 370 -8.95 13.76 -7.93
CA GLY A 370 -7.59 13.27 -8.04
C GLY A 370 -6.97 13.54 -9.40
N TYR A 371 -6.22 12.57 -9.89
CA TYR A 371 -5.59 12.59 -11.20
C TYR A 371 -5.55 11.17 -11.77
N GLY A 372 -5.63 11.05 -13.09
CA GLY A 372 -5.61 9.79 -13.79
C GLY A 372 -6.16 9.91 -15.21
N PRO A 373 -6.25 8.80 -15.96
CA PRO A 373 -6.68 8.83 -17.35
C PRO A 373 -8.19 9.03 -17.53
N TYR A 374 -9.02 8.86 -16.48
CA TYR A 374 -10.48 8.83 -16.65
C TYR A 374 -11.05 10.16 -17.15
N GLU A 375 -10.57 11.30 -16.65
CA GLU A 375 -11.00 12.63 -17.12
C GLU A 375 -10.81 12.77 -18.63
N HIS A 376 -9.67 12.30 -19.15
CA HIS A 376 -9.36 12.32 -20.57
C HIS A 376 -10.31 11.41 -21.38
N LEU A 377 -10.53 10.18 -20.91
CA LEU A 377 -11.44 9.22 -21.55
C LEU A 377 -12.87 9.78 -21.62
N HIS A 378 -13.35 10.33 -20.51
CA HIS A 378 -14.67 10.95 -20.43
C HIS A 378 -14.81 12.15 -21.38
N ALA A 379 -13.78 13.02 -21.46
CA ALA A 379 -13.78 14.14 -22.39
C ALA A 379 -13.83 13.70 -23.86
N LEU A 380 -13.14 12.61 -24.22
CA LEU A 380 -13.23 12.01 -25.56
C LEU A 380 -14.63 11.46 -25.84
N LYS A 381 -15.26 10.81 -24.86
CA LYS A 381 -16.63 10.29 -24.97
C LYS A 381 -17.63 11.42 -25.22
N LEU A 382 -17.56 12.52 -24.46
CA LEU A 382 -18.45 13.68 -24.64
C LEU A 382 -18.27 14.36 -26.00
N LYS A 383 -17.03 14.43 -26.54
CA LYS A 383 -16.80 14.95 -27.90
C LYS A 383 -17.53 14.13 -28.97
N LYS A 384 -17.59 12.80 -28.80
CA LYS A 384 -18.26 11.89 -29.73
C LYS A 384 -19.78 11.84 -29.50
N TYR A 385 -20.21 11.96 -28.26
CA TYR A 385 -21.60 11.89 -27.81
C TYR A 385 -21.91 13.05 -26.86
N PRO A 386 -22.27 14.24 -27.37
CA PRO A 386 -22.40 15.46 -26.56
C PRO A 386 -23.44 15.41 -25.43
N ASN A 387 -24.43 14.52 -25.55
CA ASN A 387 -25.48 14.31 -24.55
C ASN A 387 -25.22 13.05 -23.68
N PHE A 388 -24.02 12.49 -23.74
CA PHE A 388 -23.68 11.33 -22.91
C PHE A 388 -23.72 11.70 -21.43
N GLN A 389 -24.28 10.80 -20.63
CA GLN A 389 -24.35 10.93 -19.19
C GLN A 389 -23.88 9.63 -18.57
N ILE A 390 -23.03 9.74 -17.55
CA ILE A 390 -22.59 8.61 -16.74
C ILE A 390 -23.82 8.04 -16.02
N GLN A 391 -24.00 6.73 -16.10
CA GLN A 391 -25.21 6.04 -15.64
C GLN A 391 -25.10 5.51 -14.21
N ARG A 392 -23.87 5.42 -13.68
CA ARG A 392 -23.57 4.74 -12.41
C ARG A 392 -22.43 5.46 -11.69
N ILE A 393 -22.50 5.56 -10.36
CA ILE A 393 -21.41 6.13 -9.58
C ILE A 393 -20.24 5.15 -9.47
N MET A 394 -20.49 3.88 -9.12
CA MET A 394 -19.42 2.89 -8.95
C MET A 394 -19.80 1.53 -9.55
N THR A 395 -18.82 0.79 -10.06
CA THR A 395 -19.03 -0.58 -10.58
C THR A 395 -17.81 -1.49 -10.37
N TYR A 396 -18.07 -2.79 -10.38
CA TYR A 396 -17.06 -3.86 -10.46
C TYR A 396 -16.69 -4.21 -11.91
N ASP A 397 -17.52 -3.79 -12.89
CA ASP A 397 -17.34 -4.12 -14.30
C ASP A 397 -16.32 -3.17 -14.94
N ALA A 398 -15.15 -3.72 -15.27
CA ALA A 398 -14.07 -2.99 -15.92
C ALA A 398 -14.52 -2.39 -17.27
N LYS A 399 -15.38 -3.08 -18.02
CA LYS A 399 -15.86 -2.60 -19.31
C LYS A 399 -16.72 -1.36 -19.18
N ALA A 400 -17.57 -1.30 -18.15
CA ALA A 400 -18.39 -0.12 -17.89
C ALA A 400 -17.55 1.13 -17.55
N ILE A 401 -16.33 0.96 -17.03
CA ILE A 401 -15.39 2.07 -16.83
C ILE A 401 -14.74 2.50 -18.14
N ASP A 402 -14.25 1.54 -18.94
CA ASP A 402 -13.66 1.82 -20.26
C ASP A 402 -14.66 2.53 -21.20
N GLU A 403 -15.93 2.15 -21.13
CA GLU A 403 -17.02 2.78 -21.89
C GLU A 403 -17.53 4.09 -21.26
N CYS A 404 -16.97 4.49 -20.11
CA CYS A 404 -17.36 5.64 -19.28
C CYS A 404 -18.80 5.59 -18.73
N GLU A 405 -19.44 4.42 -18.71
CA GLU A 405 -20.80 4.22 -18.19
C GLU A 405 -20.88 4.28 -16.66
N ALA A 406 -19.76 4.02 -15.98
CA ALA A 406 -19.61 4.20 -14.55
C ALA A 406 -18.47 5.16 -14.22
N PHE A 407 -18.61 5.86 -13.09
CA PHE A 407 -17.66 6.89 -12.68
C PHE A 407 -16.43 6.36 -11.92
N ALA A 408 -16.63 5.38 -11.04
CA ALA A 408 -15.59 4.83 -10.19
C ALA A 408 -15.48 3.31 -10.33
N TYR A 409 -14.25 2.82 -10.38
CA TYR A 409 -13.96 1.39 -10.41
C TYR A 409 -13.79 0.87 -8.98
N PHE A 410 -14.65 -0.05 -8.55
CA PHE A 410 -14.69 -0.56 -7.17
C PHE A 410 -13.32 -1.09 -6.68
N PRO A 411 -12.57 -1.89 -7.45
CA PRO A 411 -11.23 -2.35 -7.05
C PRO A 411 -10.25 -1.20 -6.83
N ALA A 412 -10.25 -0.20 -7.71
CA ALA A 412 -9.40 0.98 -7.54
C ALA A 412 -9.80 1.79 -6.30
N LYS A 413 -11.09 1.85 -5.95
CA LYS A 413 -11.58 2.53 -4.73
C LYS A 413 -11.15 1.82 -3.44
N MET A 414 -11.12 0.49 -3.45
CA MET A 414 -10.52 -0.27 -2.34
C MET A 414 -9.01 -0.01 -2.25
N LEU A 415 -8.32 0.06 -3.40
CA LEU A 415 -6.87 0.25 -3.45
C LEU A 415 -6.47 1.66 -2.96
N GLU A 416 -7.23 2.69 -3.34
CA GLU A 416 -7.04 4.08 -2.88
C GLU A 416 -6.97 4.19 -1.35
N ILE A 417 -7.84 3.46 -0.62
CA ILE A 417 -7.86 3.48 0.84
C ILE A 417 -6.57 2.90 1.41
N ILE A 418 -6.12 1.77 0.89
CA ILE A 418 -4.94 1.05 1.38
C ILE A 418 -3.66 1.81 1.02
N ASP A 419 -3.58 2.34 -0.21
CA ASP A 419 -2.46 3.14 -0.68
C ASP A 419 -2.28 4.40 0.19
N VAL A 420 -3.37 5.16 0.41
CA VAL A 420 -3.35 6.35 1.27
C VAL A 420 -2.96 5.98 2.71
N TYR A 421 -3.51 4.89 3.25
CA TYR A 421 -3.19 4.44 4.60
C TYR A 421 -1.71 4.07 4.73
N ASP A 422 -1.18 3.18 3.87
CA ASP A 422 0.23 2.77 3.92
C ASP A 422 1.16 3.98 3.78
N ALA A 423 0.85 4.94 2.89
CA ALA A 423 1.60 6.18 2.74
C ALA A 423 1.54 7.11 3.98
N LEU A 424 0.51 7.03 4.81
CA LEU A 424 0.40 7.81 6.05
C LEU A 424 1.24 7.22 7.17
N ILE A 425 1.30 5.90 7.26
CA ILE A 425 1.95 5.18 8.35
C ILE A 425 3.36 4.65 8.02
N ASP A 426 3.84 4.79 6.79
CA ASP A 426 5.19 4.36 6.39
C ASP A 426 6.28 5.18 7.11
N PRO A 427 7.12 4.53 7.96
CA PRO A 427 8.16 5.22 8.72
C PRO A 427 9.28 5.79 7.85
N ALA A 428 9.46 5.30 6.63
CA ALA A 428 10.55 5.68 5.74
C ALA A 428 10.26 6.95 4.89
N ARG A 429 9.07 7.57 5.04
CA ARG A 429 8.67 8.78 4.28
C ARG A 429 9.44 10.03 4.74
N LYS A 430 10.55 10.33 4.04
CA LYS A 430 11.56 11.36 4.38
C LYS A 430 11.07 12.81 4.49
N TYR A 431 9.95 13.18 3.87
CA TYR A 431 9.56 14.58 3.69
C TYR A 431 8.67 15.18 4.75
N ARG A 432 8.21 14.37 5.70
CA ARG A 432 7.40 14.83 6.83
C ARG A 432 8.25 15.23 8.03
N GLY A 433 9.53 15.55 7.82
CA GLY A 433 10.49 15.82 8.91
C GLY A 433 10.59 14.63 9.88
N GLY A 434 10.39 13.42 9.35
CA GLY A 434 10.42 12.18 10.12
C GLY A 434 9.18 11.85 10.95
N LYS A 435 8.07 12.58 10.82
CA LYS A 435 6.82 12.28 11.55
C LYS A 435 6.02 11.18 10.83
N THR A 436 6.07 9.97 11.37
CA THR A 436 5.13 8.87 11.06
C THR A 436 3.83 9.09 11.82
N PHE A 437 2.69 8.96 11.15
CA PHE A 437 1.39 9.00 11.84
C PHE A 437 1.14 7.65 12.52
N THR A 438 0.57 7.70 13.72
CA THR A 438 -0.05 6.52 14.32
C THR A 438 -1.24 6.05 13.46
N PRO A 439 -1.66 4.77 13.56
CA PRO A 439 -2.88 4.30 12.90
C PRO A 439 -4.10 5.19 13.15
N GLU A 440 -4.30 5.63 14.40
CA GLU A 440 -5.39 6.54 14.77
C GLU A 440 -5.28 7.91 14.07
N GLU A 441 -4.10 8.53 14.10
CA GLU A 441 -3.87 9.81 13.39
C GLU A 441 -4.09 9.66 11.89
N ALA A 442 -3.62 8.57 11.28
CA ALA A 442 -3.80 8.30 9.86
C ALA A 442 -5.29 8.16 9.50
N LEU A 443 -6.05 7.38 10.28
CA LEU A 443 -7.48 7.22 10.07
C LEU A 443 -8.26 8.53 10.26
N ASN A 444 -7.87 9.38 11.21
CA ASN A 444 -8.47 10.69 11.40
C ASN A 444 -8.19 11.62 10.23
N ILE A 445 -6.94 11.65 9.72
CA ILE A 445 -6.57 12.42 8.52
C ILE A 445 -7.40 11.95 7.32
N MET A 446 -7.51 10.64 7.10
CA MET A 446 -8.32 10.09 6.00
C MET A 446 -9.79 10.50 6.11
N ARG A 447 -10.37 10.46 7.31
CA ARG A 447 -11.76 10.89 7.54
C ARG A 447 -11.96 12.37 7.25
N GLU A 448 -11.16 13.22 7.87
CA GLU A 448 -11.32 14.68 7.78
C GLU A 448 -11.00 15.19 6.37
N ASP A 449 -9.86 14.79 5.81
CA ASP A 449 -9.33 15.38 4.56
C ASP A 449 -9.83 14.69 3.29
N PHE A 450 -10.14 13.39 3.36
CA PHE A 450 -10.52 12.59 2.19
C PHE A 450 -11.99 12.14 2.17
N ILE A 451 -12.78 12.44 3.20
CA ILE A 451 -14.22 12.13 3.21
C ILE A 451 -15.04 13.36 3.58
N GLU A 452 -14.77 14.01 4.71
CA GLU A 452 -15.63 15.07 5.24
C GLU A 452 -15.45 16.42 4.52
N LYS A 453 -14.20 16.85 4.28
CA LYS A 453 -13.92 18.08 3.51
C LYS A 453 -14.22 17.90 2.03
N HIS A 454 -13.80 16.75 1.49
CA HIS A 454 -13.94 16.38 0.09
C HIS A 454 -14.11 14.87 0.01
N VAL A 455 -15.15 14.37 -0.67
CA VAL A 455 -15.38 12.93 -0.83
C VAL A 455 -14.42 12.36 -1.88
N LYS A 456 -13.19 12.07 -1.45
CA LYS A 456 -12.12 11.46 -2.26
C LYS A 456 -12.09 9.95 -2.14
N LEU A 457 -12.18 9.45 -0.89
CA LEU A 457 -12.27 8.03 -0.58
C LEU A 457 -13.74 7.62 -0.42
N ASP A 458 -14.06 6.37 -0.78
CA ASP A 458 -15.41 5.84 -0.59
C ASP A 458 -15.71 5.67 0.91
N PRO A 459 -16.80 6.30 1.42
CA PRO A 459 -17.08 6.29 2.86
C PRO A 459 -17.51 4.93 3.39
N ILE A 460 -18.13 4.09 2.56
CA ILE A 460 -18.52 2.72 2.95
C ILE A 460 -17.25 1.87 3.07
N LEU A 461 -16.39 1.89 2.06
CA LEU A 461 -15.15 1.13 2.06
C LEU A 461 -14.19 1.59 3.16
N TYR A 462 -14.14 2.89 3.46
CA TYR A 462 -13.35 3.41 4.60
C TYR A 462 -13.84 2.84 5.92
N ASP A 463 -15.14 2.82 6.19
CA ASP A 463 -15.67 2.25 7.43
C ASP A 463 -15.41 0.74 7.53
N VAL A 464 -15.49 0.02 6.41
CA VAL A 464 -15.12 -1.40 6.36
C VAL A 464 -13.63 -1.59 6.61
N PHE A 465 -12.78 -0.67 6.12
CA PHE A 465 -11.34 -0.67 6.36
C PHE A 465 -10.99 -0.37 7.83
N VAL A 466 -11.70 0.56 8.48
CA VAL A 466 -11.56 0.79 9.93
C VAL A 466 -11.92 -0.48 10.71
N GLU A 467 -12.99 -1.19 10.32
CA GLU A 467 -13.36 -2.47 10.94
C GLU A 467 -12.30 -3.54 10.66
N PHE A 468 -11.70 -3.57 9.47
CA PHE A 468 -10.58 -4.45 9.13
C PHE A 468 -9.39 -4.23 10.05
N LEU A 469 -8.94 -2.99 10.20
CA LEU A 469 -7.82 -2.65 11.08
C LEU A 469 -8.13 -3.02 12.53
N SER A 470 -9.34 -2.73 13.03
CA SER A 470 -9.75 -3.02 14.41
C SER A 470 -9.88 -4.51 14.73
N ASN A 471 -10.05 -5.37 13.72
CA ASN A 471 -10.10 -6.83 13.88
C ASN A 471 -8.74 -7.50 13.60
N SER A 472 -7.87 -6.87 12.80
CA SER A 472 -6.54 -7.39 12.47
C SER A 472 -5.46 -6.95 13.47
N ILE A 473 -5.64 -5.77 14.07
CA ILE A 473 -4.82 -5.18 15.11
C ILE A 473 -5.82 -4.59 16.14
N GLU A 474 -5.44 -4.53 17.42
CA GLU A 474 -6.06 -3.59 18.38
C GLU A 474 -7.35 -3.98 19.15
N GLN A 475 -7.56 -5.23 19.58
CA GLN A 475 -8.36 -5.39 20.82
C GLN A 475 -7.64 -4.77 22.04
N ASP A 476 -6.30 -4.74 22.02
CA ASP A 476 -5.47 -4.18 23.10
C ASP A 476 -5.13 -2.68 22.93
N LEU A 477 -5.33 -2.09 21.73
CA LEU A 477 -5.01 -0.68 21.43
C LEU A 477 -6.26 0.21 21.21
N MET A 478 -7.38 -0.35 20.72
CA MET A 478 -8.65 0.39 20.48
C MET A 478 -9.62 0.36 21.67
N SER A 479 -9.14 0.04 22.87
CA SER A 479 -9.91 0.19 24.11
C SER A 479 -10.28 1.66 24.41
N CYS A 480 -9.78 2.62 23.62
CA CYS A 480 -10.34 3.97 23.53
C CYS A 480 -11.48 4.04 22.50
N LYS A 481 -12.70 3.84 23.01
CA LYS A 481 -14.01 4.10 22.38
C LYS A 481 -13.97 5.05 21.18
N LEU A 482 -14.12 4.50 19.97
CA LEU A 482 -14.76 5.19 18.87
C LEU A 482 -16.27 4.99 19.02
N ILE A 483 -17.01 6.12 19.01
CA ILE A 483 -18.45 6.24 19.31
C ILE A 483 -19.31 5.47 18.31
#